data_AF-A0A1X2ZNN8-F1
#
_entry.id   AF-A0A1X2ZNN8-F1
#
_cell.length_a   1.000
_cell.length_b   1.000
_cell.length_c   1.000
_cell.angle_alpha   90.00
_cell.angle_beta   90.00
_cell.angle_gamma   90.00
#
_symmetry.space_group_name_H-M   'P 1'
#
loop_
_entity.id
_entity.type
_entity.pdbx_description
1 polymer ?
#
loop_
_entity_poly.entity_id
_entity_poly.type
_entity_poly.pdbx_seq_one_letter_code
_entity_poly.pdbx_strand_id
1 'polypeptide(L)'
;MALGLAVLLAASAAVPLAVLRPSGAPRYAAFDTATAVSRMSLTEASRSESRATPSSGSWFLGSDIDPDARMTVREAGNKTVQALINGRDEASVPAGFDPDHADGDTGNAYGFSQCTWWAYVRRHQLGLPAGSHMGDGADWADTARRLGYWVDNTPRVGDVICFARGQYGSDATYGHVGIVENVGADGSITTSECGSVYNGKPFSRTFTAEQAAQLQFIHY
;
A
#
# COMPACT_ATOMS: atom_id res chain seq x y z
N MET A 1 46.20 41.25 15.94
CA MET A 1 47.16 41.28 14.82
C MET A 1 46.87 40.09 13.93
N ALA A 2 46.77 40.33 12.63
CA ALA A 2 46.07 39.50 11.65
C ALA A 2 46.81 38.20 11.24
N LEU A 3 46.04 37.13 11.05
CA LEU A 3 46.32 35.94 10.22
C LEU A 3 45.05 35.78 9.37
N GLY A 4 45.02 35.65 8.06
CA GLY A 4 45.94 35.07 7.09
C GLY A 4 45.05 34.37 6.07
N LEU A 5 44.45 35.13 5.15
CA LEU A 5 43.48 34.67 4.15
C LEU A 5 44.23 34.31 2.86
N ALA A 6 44.22 33.03 2.47
CA ALA A 6 44.80 32.56 1.22
C ALA A 6 43.84 32.86 0.06
N VAL A 7 44.26 33.73 -0.86
CA VAL A 7 43.56 34.04 -2.11
C VAL A 7 44.13 33.16 -3.21
N LEU A 8 43.28 32.31 -3.81
CA LEU A 8 43.58 31.59 -5.06
C LEU A 8 43.61 32.59 -6.23
N LEU A 9 44.73 32.64 -6.95
CA LEU A 9 44.83 33.28 -8.26
C LEU A 9 44.07 32.46 -9.31
N ALA A 10 43.02 33.04 -9.89
CA ALA A 10 42.38 32.54 -11.11
C ALA A 10 43.06 33.16 -12.34
N ALA A 11 43.57 32.32 -13.24
CA ALA A 11 44.15 32.74 -14.51
C ALA A 11 43.03 33.09 -15.52
N SER A 12 43.11 34.31 -16.05
CA SER A 12 42.26 34.85 -17.12
C SER A 12 42.80 34.42 -18.50
N ALA A 13 41.96 33.80 -19.33
CA ALA A 13 42.18 33.69 -20.76
C ALA A 13 40.96 34.25 -21.51
N ALA A 14 41.17 35.36 -22.22
CA ALA A 14 40.21 36.00 -23.10
C ALA A 14 40.17 35.28 -24.45
N VAL A 15 38.97 35.05 -24.99
CA VAL A 15 38.73 34.51 -26.34
C VAL A 15 37.78 35.46 -27.08
N PRO A 16 38.04 35.82 -28.35
CA PRO A 16 37.37 36.93 -29.01
C PRO A 16 35.95 36.59 -29.51
N LEU A 17 35.13 37.65 -29.58
CA LEU A 17 33.74 37.66 -30.01
C LEU A 17 33.64 37.51 -31.54
N ALA A 18 33.21 36.35 -32.03
CA ALA A 18 32.91 36.12 -33.44
C ALA A 18 31.41 36.32 -33.71
N VAL A 19 31.06 37.36 -34.48
CA VAL A 19 29.71 37.59 -35.00
C VAL A 19 29.46 36.62 -36.16
N LEU A 20 28.57 35.64 -35.98
CA LEU A 20 28.06 34.81 -37.07
C LEU A 20 26.65 35.25 -37.48
N ARG A 21 26.49 35.51 -38.78
CA ARG A 21 25.24 35.79 -39.48
C ARG A 21 24.30 34.57 -39.42
N PRO A 22 22.97 34.75 -39.41
CA PRO A 22 22.04 33.62 -39.42
C PRO A 22 22.13 32.87 -40.77
N SER A 23 22.57 31.62 -40.73
CA SER A 23 22.43 30.66 -41.81
C SER A 23 20.99 30.13 -41.86
N GLY A 24 20.47 29.93 -43.08
CA GLY A 24 19.04 29.75 -43.37
C GLY A 24 18.36 28.56 -42.69
N ALA A 25 17.05 28.71 -42.48
CA ALA A 25 16.17 27.69 -41.92
C ALA A 25 16.17 26.38 -42.73
N PRO A 26 16.08 25.21 -42.08
CA PRO A 26 15.97 23.94 -42.79
C PRO A 26 14.61 23.87 -43.50
N ARG A 27 14.64 23.60 -44.80
CA ARG A 27 13.45 23.21 -45.56
C ARG A 27 13.10 21.77 -45.19
N TYR A 28 12.02 21.57 -44.45
CA TYR A 28 11.44 20.23 -44.29
C TYR A 28 10.91 19.76 -45.65
N ALA A 29 11.33 18.57 -46.09
CA ALA A 29 10.71 17.91 -47.24
C ALA A 29 9.25 17.57 -46.89
N ALA A 30 8.34 17.83 -47.82
CA ALA A 30 6.93 17.47 -47.65
C ALA A 30 6.78 15.94 -47.55
N PHE A 31 5.82 15.50 -46.73
CA PHE A 31 5.53 14.09 -46.49
C PHE A 31 5.09 13.39 -47.77
N ASP A 32 5.77 12.29 -48.15
CA ASP A 32 5.40 11.48 -49.31
C ASP A 32 4.09 10.73 -49.02
N THR A 33 3.08 11.01 -49.82
CA THR A 33 1.72 10.48 -49.64
C THR A 33 1.51 9.17 -50.43
N ALA A 34 2.51 8.69 -51.18
CA ALA A 34 2.39 7.50 -52.03
C ALA A 34 2.16 6.19 -51.25
N THR A 35 2.49 6.15 -49.96
CA THR A 35 2.24 5.02 -49.04
C THR A 35 1.20 5.33 -47.97
N ALA A 36 0.54 6.50 -48.04
CA ALA A 36 -0.47 6.89 -47.08
C ALA A 36 -1.80 6.17 -47.36
N VAL A 37 -2.22 5.33 -46.42
CA VAL A 37 -3.52 4.65 -46.44
C VAL A 37 -4.63 5.69 -46.28
N SER A 38 -5.32 6.01 -47.37
CA SER A 38 -6.44 6.97 -47.40
C SER A 38 -7.67 6.43 -46.66
N ARG A 39 -8.46 7.28 -46.01
CA ARG A 39 -9.74 6.89 -45.36
C ARG A 39 -10.71 6.18 -46.29
N MET A 40 -10.58 6.37 -47.61
CA MET A 40 -11.39 5.66 -48.60
C MET A 40 -11.08 4.15 -48.66
N SER A 41 -9.85 3.75 -48.34
CA SER A 41 -9.46 2.32 -48.25
C SER A 41 -9.92 1.64 -46.96
N LEU A 42 -10.27 2.42 -45.92
CA LEU A 42 -10.85 1.90 -44.68
C LEU A 42 -12.35 1.60 -44.83
N THR A 43 -13.05 2.30 -45.73
CA THR A 43 -14.49 2.08 -45.95
C THR A 43 -14.76 0.82 -46.79
N GLU A 44 -13.91 0.52 -47.77
CA GLU A 44 -14.00 -0.72 -48.59
C GLU A 44 -13.69 -1.97 -47.76
N ALA A 45 -12.77 -1.90 -46.78
CA ALA A 45 -12.52 -3.00 -45.85
C ALA A 45 -13.71 -3.29 -44.92
N SER A 46 -14.71 -2.39 -44.85
CA SER A 46 -15.88 -2.54 -43.99
C SER A 46 -17.10 -3.16 -44.69
N ARG A 47 -17.09 -3.28 -46.03
CA ARG A 47 -18.29 -3.70 -46.79
C ARG A 47 -18.08 -4.81 -47.83
N SER A 48 -17.00 -5.58 -47.78
CA SER A 48 -16.87 -6.78 -48.59
C SER A 48 -17.70 -7.94 -48.02
N GLU A 49 -18.59 -8.45 -48.87
CA GLU A 49 -19.55 -9.52 -48.65
C GLU A 49 -18.84 -10.86 -48.36
N SER A 50 -18.58 -11.14 -47.09
CA SER A 50 -18.57 -12.47 -46.49
C SER A 50 -18.15 -12.35 -45.03
N ARG A 51 -19.13 -12.27 -44.13
CA ARG A 51 -18.87 -12.48 -42.71
C ARG A 51 -18.48 -13.94 -42.55
N ALA A 52 -17.18 -14.22 -42.53
CA ALA A 52 -16.68 -15.50 -42.05
C ALA A 52 -17.34 -15.75 -40.69
N THR A 53 -17.92 -16.93 -40.50
CA THR A 53 -18.25 -17.43 -39.18
C THR A 53 -17.03 -17.20 -38.30
N PRO A 54 -17.16 -16.61 -37.09
CA PRO A 54 -16.04 -16.55 -36.18
C PRO A 54 -15.50 -17.97 -36.10
N SER A 55 -14.20 -18.14 -36.33
CA SER A 55 -13.53 -19.40 -36.03
C SER A 55 -14.08 -19.85 -34.68
N SER A 56 -14.64 -21.05 -34.61
CA SER A 56 -14.94 -21.70 -33.34
C SER A 56 -13.59 -22.06 -32.72
N GLY A 57 -12.84 -21.02 -32.35
CA GLY A 57 -11.63 -21.11 -31.58
C GLY A 57 -12.06 -21.74 -30.28
N SER A 58 -11.71 -23.01 -30.12
CA SER A 58 -11.74 -23.64 -28.82
C SER A 58 -10.81 -22.81 -27.95
N TRP A 59 -11.38 -22.03 -27.04
CA TRP A 59 -10.63 -21.41 -25.96
C TRP A 59 -10.14 -22.54 -25.06
N PHE A 60 -9.04 -23.17 -25.45
CA PHE A 60 -8.34 -24.10 -24.60
C PHE A 60 -7.59 -23.26 -23.57
N LEU A 61 -8.25 -23.01 -22.45
CA LEU A 61 -7.57 -22.66 -21.23
C LEU A 61 -6.71 -23.88 -20.87
N GLY A 62 -5.40 -23.69 -20.76
CA GLY A 62 -4.48 -24.77 -20.42
C GLY A 62 -4.94 -25.52 -19.17
N SER A 63 -4.51 -26.77 -19.04
CA SER A 63 -4.84 -27.65 -17.91
C SER A 63 -4.37 -27.16 -16.53
N ASP A 64 -3.80 -25.97 -16.47
CA ASP A 64 -3.30 -25.32 -15.25
C ASP A 64 -4.33 -24.35 -14.65
N ILE A 65 -5.53 -24.25 -15.24
CA ILE A 65 -6.67 -23.58 -14.59
C ILE A 65 -7.32 -24.57 -13.65
N ASP A 66 -7.03 -24.40 -12.36
CA ASP A 66 -7.83 -24.99 -11.29
C ASP A 66 -9.26 -24.41 -11.39
N PRO A 67 -10.28 -25.22 -11.72
CA PRO A 67 -11.66 -24.74 -11.80
C PRO A 67 -12.22 -24.28 -10.44
N ASP A 68 -11.54 -24.61 -9.33
CA ASP A 68 -11.84 -24.10 -7.99
C ASP A 68 -11.07 -22.81 -7.65
N ALA A 69 -10.09 -22.40 -8.48
CA ALA A 69 -9.46 -21.09 -8.32
C ALA A 69 -10.51 -20.01 -8.61
N ARG A 70 -10.94 -19.33 -7.54
CA ARG A 70 -11.87 -18.21 -7.64
C ARG A 70 -11.20 -17.10 -8.45
N MET A 71 -11.56 -16.99 -9.72
CA MET A 71 -11.06 -15.96 -10.63
C MET A 71 -11.68 -14.58 -10.34
N THR A 72 -11.94 -14.27 -9.07
CA THR A 72 -12.49 -13.00 -8.61
C THR A 72 -11.40 -12.24 -7.90
N VAL A 73 -10.60 -11.49 -8.67
CA VAL A 73 -9.74 -10.45 -8.09
C VAL A 73 -10.67 -9.44 -7.41
N ARG A 74 -10.52 -9.30 -6.10
CA ARG A 74 -11.18 -8.24 -5.34
C ARG A 74 -10.37 -6.97 -5.54
N GLU A 75 -10.99 -5.95 -6.10
CA GLU A 75 -10.36 -4.64 -6.23
C GLU A 75 -10.35 -3.91 -4.89
N ALA A 76 -9.25 -3.21 -4.60
CA ALA A 76 -9.13 -2.29 -3.48
C ALA A 76 -8.26 -1.10 -3.91
N GLY A 77 -8.61 0.10 -3.46
CA GLY A 77 -7.87 1.33 -3.69
C GLY A 77 -6.45 1.27 -3.11
N ASN A 78 -6.29 0.65 -1.94
CA ASN A 78 -4.99 0.36 -1.37
C ASN A 78 -4.37 -0.92 -1.97
N LYS A 79 -3.21 -0.79 -2.63
CA LYS A 79 -2.52 -1.90 -3.30
C LYS A 79 -1.96 -2.97 -2.37
N THR A 80 -1.56 -2.60 -1.16
CA THR A 80 -1.14 -3.59 -0.15
C THR A 80 -2.35 -4.40 0.29
N VAL A 81 -3.47 -3.75 0.60
CA VAL A 81 -4.73 -4.42 0.98
C VAL A 81 -5.21 -5.34 -0.14
N GLN A 82 -5.22 -4.86 -1.40
CA GLN A 82 -5.55 -5.68 -2.56
C GLN A 82 -4.70 -6.95 -2.65
N ALA A 83 -3.38 -6.84 -2.44
CA ALA A 83 -2.48 -7.99 -2.52
C ALA A 83 -2.71 -8.99 -1.37
N LEU A 84 -3.03 -8.51 -0.17
CA LEU A 84 -3.32 -9.37 0.99
C LEU A 84 -4.65 -10.11 0.80
N ILE A 85 -5.69 -9.40 0.38
CA ILE A 85 -7.02 -9.95 0.13
C ILE A 85 -7.01 -11.01 -0.97
N ASN A 86 -6.26 -10.80 -2.05
CA ASN A 86 -6.21 -11.72 -3.19
C ASN A 86 -5.10 -12.77 -3.07
N GLY A 87 -4.40 -12.81 -1.93
CA GLY A 87 -3.32 -13.76 -1.68
C GLY A 87 -3.50 -14.44 -0.34
N ARG A 88 -2.88 -13.89 0.70
CA ARG A 88 -2.85 -14.49 2.04
C ARG A 88 -4.24 -14.72 2.62
N ASP A 89 -5.15 -13.78 2.43
CA ASP A 89 -6.41 -13.71 3.18
C ASP A 89 -7.65 -14.13 2.36
N GLU A 90 -7.47 -14.55 1.10
CA GLU A 90 -8.56 -14.75 0.13
C GLU A 90 -9.71 -15.61 0.65
N ALA A 91 -9.37 -16.72 1.31
CA ALA A 91 -10.33 -17.67 1.87
C ALA A 91 -11.01 -17.21 3.16
N SER A 92 -10.43 -16.22 3.86
CA SER A 92 -10.87 -15.78 5.20
C SER A 92 -11.62 -14.45 5.20
N VAL A 93 -11.48 -13.64 4.14
CA VAL A 93 -12.14 -12.32 4.06
C VAL A 93 -13.66 -12.48 4.24
N PRO A 94 -14.29 -11.71 5.14
CA PRO A 94 -15.73 -11.81 5.40
C PRO A 94 -16.58 -11.56 4.17
N ALA A 95 -17.71 -12.25 4.07
CA ALA A 95 -18.68 -12.01 3.00
C ALA A 95 -19.22 -10.57 3.07
N GLY A 96 -19.16 -9.85 1.95
CA GLY A 96 -19.60 -8.46 1.87
C GLY A 96 -18.66 -7.44 2.50
N PHE A 97 -17.43 -7.82 2.85
CA PHE A 97 -16.40 -6.87 3.27
C PHE A 97 -16.07 -5.89 2.13
N ASP A 98 -16.10 -4.60 2.46
CA ASP A 98 -15.73 -3.50 1.57
C ASP A 98 -14.27 -3.09 1.87
N PRO A 99 -13.31 -3.39 0.99
CA PRO A 99 -11.91 -3.04 1.22
C PRO A 99 -11.60 -1.54 1.06
N ASP A 100 -12.57 -0.75 0.60
CA ASP A 100 -12.49 0.71 0.47
C ASP A 100 -13.38 1.43 1.49
N HIS A 101 -13.71 0.76 2.61
CA HIS A 101 -14.42 1.37 3.72
C HIS A 101 -13.65 2.61 4.25
N ALA A 102 -14.35 3.48 4.99
CA ALA A 102 -13.70 4.64 5.59
C ALA A 102 -12.62 4.20 6.59
N ASP A 103 -11.35 4.46 6.30
CA ASP A 103 -10.24 4.15 7.22
C ASP A 103 -10.19 5.11 8.43
N GLY A 104 -10.84 6.27 8.32
CA GLY A 104 -10.83 7.30 9.36
C GLY A 104 -9.46 7.97 9.52
N ASP A 105 -8.60 7.90 8.50
CA ASP A 105 -7.28 8.50 8.50
C ASP A 105 -7.35 9.98 8.07
N THR A 106 -6.91 10.85 8.96
CA THR A 106 -6.74 12.29 8.73
C THR A 106 -5.33 12.76 9.11
N GLY A 107 -4.36 11.83 9.18
CA GLY A 107 -3.02 12.06 9.69
C GLY A 107 -2.84 11.66 11.15
N ASN A 108 -1.59 11.49 11.60
CA ASN A 108 -1.32 11.00 12.96
C ASN A 108 -1.79 12.01 14.02
N ALA A 109 -2.84 11.66 14.77
CA ALA A 109 -3.37 12.48 15.87
C ALA A 109 -3.02 11.95 17.27
N TYR A 110 -2.16 10.93 17.35
CA TYR A 110 -1.77 10.31 18.61
C TYR A 110 -0.51 10.96 19.20
N GLY A 111 -0.49 11.08 20.54
CA GLY A 111 0.66 11.63 21.26
C GLY A 111 1.93 10.80 21.05
N PHE A 112 3.05 11.47 20.80
CA PHE A 112 4.33 10.79 20.56
C PHE A 112 4.66 9.75 21.64
N SER A 113 5.28 8.64 21.22
CA SER A 113 5.65 7.49 22.06
C SER A 113 4.47 6.66 22.60
N GLN A 114 3.21 7.04 22.40
CA GLN A 114 2.09 6.23 22.86
C GLN A 114 1.95 4.93 22.06
N CYS A 115 1.26 3.94 22.63
CA CYS A 115 0.97 2.68 21.95
C CYS A 115 0.22 2.90 20.63
N THR A 116 -0.80 3.76 20.66
CA THR A 116 -1.61 4.17 19.51
C THR A 116 -0.79 4.93 18.47
N TRP A 117 0.14 5.78 18.90
CA TRP A 117 1.07 6.46 18.00
C TRP A 117 1.96 5.48 17.23
N TRP A 118 2.54 4.50 17.93
CA TRP A 118 3.37 3.49 17.27
C TRP A 118 2.55 2.61 16.33
N ALA A 119 1.37 2.14 16.77
CA ALA A 119 0.49 1.34 15.94
C ALA A 119 0.12 2.06 14.63
N TYR A 120 -0.26 3.34 14.71
CA TYR A 120 -0.53 4.18 13.53
C TYR A 120 0.70 4.28 12.63
N VAL A 121 1.86 4.70 13.16
CA VAL A 121 3.08 4.88 12.37
C VAL A 121 3.51 3.58 11.69
N ARG A 122 3.48 2.47 12.42
CA ARG A 122 3.93 1.18 11.91
C ARG A 122 2.96 0.60 10.89
N ARG A 123 1.64 0.78 11.05
CA ARG A 123 0.63 0.45 10.02
C ARG A 123 0.92 1.15 8.70
N HIS A 124 1.16 2.46 8.73
CA HIS A 124 1.49 3.22 7.53
C HIS A 124 2.81 2.81 6.91
N GLN A 125 3.82 2.45 7.69
CA GLN A 125 5.08 1.88 7.18
C GLN A 125 4.87 0.55 6.43
N LEU A 126 3.86 -0.23 6.82
CA LEU A 126 3.46 -1.45 6.14
C LEU A 126 2.53 -1.19 4.93
N GLY A 127 2.19 0.09 4.66
CA GLY A 127 1.24 0.47 3.62
C GLY A 127 -0.20 0.07 3.95
N LEU A 128 -0.52 -0.14 5.23
CA LEU A 128 -1.85 -0.51 5.70
C LEU A 128 -2.57 0.69 6.32
N PRO A 129 -3.91 0.76 6.21
CA PRO A 129 -4.68 1.87 6.77
C PRO A 129 -4.69 1.83 8.29
N ALA A 130 -4.82 3.01 8.92
CA ALA A 130 -5.08 3.16 10.35
C ALA A 130 -5.80 4.48 10.62
N GLY A 131 -6.89 4.43 11.40
CA GLY A 131 -7.66 5.62 11.75
C GLY A 131 -6.93 6.55 12.73
N SER A 132 -7.20 7.84 12.61
CA SER A 132 -6.57 8.89 13.42
C SER A 132 -7.22 9.11 14.79
N HIS A 133 -8.48 8.73 14.94
CA HIS A 133 -9.30 9.03 16.13
C HIS A 133 -9.96 7.76 16.69
N MET A 134 -9.16 6.70 16.87
CA MET A 134 -9.68 5.41 17.30
C MET A 134 -9.92 5.28 18.80
N GLY A 135 -9.49 6.28 19.59
CA GLY A 135 -9.58 6.30 21.05
C GLY A 135 -8.32 5.74 21.72
N ASP A 136 -8.48 5.27 22.95
CA ASP A 136 -7.42 4.60 23.69
C ASP A 136 -7.21 3.15 23.18
N GLY A 137 -6.16 2.48 23.64
CA GLY A 137 -5.80 1.15 23.11
C GLY A 137 -6.95 0.12 23.18
N ALA A 138 -7.70 0.10 24.27
CA ALA A 138 -8.84 -0.81 24.41
C ALA A 138 -10.03 -0.47 23.47
N ASP A 139 -10.10 0.74 22.93
CA ASP A 139 -11.25 1.21 22.14
C ASP A 139 -11.08 0.94 20.64
N TRP A 140 -9.85 0.64 20.20
CA TRP A 140 -9.48 0.52 18.79
C TRP A 140 -10.32 -0.53 18.05
N ALA A 141 -10.50 -1.72 18.62
CA ALA A 141 -11.26 -2.78 17.96
C ALA A 141 -12.72 -2.38 17.70
N ASP A 142 -13.36 -1.69 18.65
CA ASP A 142 -14.75 -1.25 18.51
C ASP A 142 -14.86 -0.05 17.56
N THR A 143 -13.90 0.87 17.57
CA THR A 143 -13.86 1.96 16.60
C THR A 143 -13.61 1.45 15.19
N ALA A 144 -12.70 0.48 15.03
CA ALA A 144 -12.41 -0.16 13.75
C ALA A 144 -13.67 -0.81 13.15
N ARG A 145 -14.44 -1.57 13.94
CA ARG A 145 -15.72 -2.14 13.49
C ARG A 145 -16.71 -1.07 13.01
N ARG A 146 -16.80 0.07 13.69
CA ARG A 146 -17.68 1.18 13.28
C ARG A 146 -17.22 1.85 11.98
N LEU A 147 -15.92 1.83 11.71
CA LEU A 147 -15.31 2.36 10.49
C LEU A 147 -15.39 1.39 9.30
N GLY A 148 -15.69 0.11 9.56
CA GLY A 148 -15.86 -0.92 8.53
C GLY A 148 -14.69 -1.88 8.40
N TYR A 149 -13.65 -1.72 9.21
CA TYR A 149 -12.52 -2.66 9.26
C TYR A 149 -12.98 -4.07 9.56
N TRP A 150 -12.30 -5.04 8.95
CA TRP A 150 -12.41 -6.42 9.40
C TRP A 150 -11.70 -6.59 10.75
N VAL A 151 -12.45 -7.06 11.74
CA VAL A 151 -11.93 -7.34 13.09
C VAL A 151 -12.36 -8.73 13.57
N ASP A 152 -11.39 -9.61 13.84
CA ASP A 152 -11.63 -10.94 14.40
C ASP A 152 -10.58 -11.32 15.47
N ASN A 153 -10.46 -12.62 15.80
CA ASN A 153 -9.53 -13.17 16.80
C ASN A 153 -8.40 -14.02 16.16
N THR A 154 -8.21 -13.93 14.84
CA THR A 154 -7.21 -14.67 14.07
C THR A 154 -6.08 -13.74 13.67
N PRO A 155 -4.88 -13.90 14.25
CA PRO A 155 -3.78 -12.98 13.97
C PRO A 155 -3.22 -13.16 12.55
N ARG A 156 -2.87 -12.05 11.93
CA ARG A 156 -2.16 -11.97 10.65
C ARG A 156 -1.03 -10.94 10.77
N VAL A 157 0.02 -11.12 9.97
CA VAL A 157 1.14 -10.17 9.96
C VAL A 157 0.64 -8.79 9.47
N GLY A 158 0.97 -7.75 10.21
CA GLY A 158 0.55 -6.36 9.96
C GLY A 158 -0.75 -5.96 10.65
N ASP A 159 -1.43 -6.88 11.33
CA ASP A 159 -2.62 -6.56 12.09
C ASP A 159 -2.30 -5.67 13.29
N VAL A 160 -3.30 -4.88 13.71
CA VAL A 160 -3.24 -4.23 15.03
C VAL A 160 -3.82 -5.21 16.03
N ILE A 161 -3.03 -5.57 17.04
CA ILE A 161 -3.48 -6.35 18.19
C ILE A 161 -4.05 -5.41 19.26
N CYS A 162 -5.25 -5.69 19.75
CA CYS A 162 -5.94 -4.88 20.75
C CYS A 162 -6.05 -5.63 22.08
N PHE A 163 -5.63 -4.98 23.16
CA PHE A 163 -5.71 -5.49 24.53
C PHE A 163 -6.79 -4.73 25.28
N ALA A 164 -7.70 -5.48 25.89
CA ALA A 164 -8.63 -4.92 26.85
C ALA A 164 -7.89 -4.32 28.05
N ARG A 165 -8.57 -3.46 28.80
CA ARG A 165 -8.07 -2.82 30.02
C ARG A 165 -7.60 -3.87 31.03
N GLY A 166 -6.33 -3.82 31.44
CA GLY A 166 -5.70 -4.77 32.37
C GLY A 166 -5.33 -6.15 31.78
N GLN A 167 -5.65 -6.43 30.52
CA GLN A 167 -5.37 -7.71 29.86
C GLN A 167 -3.87 -7.87 29.56
N TYR A 168 -3.28 -8.99 30.00
CA TYR A 168 -1.85 -9.31 29.80
C TYR A 168 -0.89 -8.18 30.16
N GLY A 169 -1.18 -7.49 31.27
CA GLY A 169 -0.35 -6.39 31.77
C GLY A 169 -0.53 -5.07 31.03
N SER A 170 -1.59 -4.93 30.22
CA SER A 170 -2.00 -3.63 29.68
C SER A 170 -2.47 -2.68 30.79
N ASP A 171 -2.52 -1.38 30.48
CA ASP A 171 -3.01 -0.38 31.43
C ASP A 171 -4.49 -0.64 31.79
N ALA A 172 -4.82 -0.55 33.08
CA ALA A 172 -6.16 -0.83 33.58
C ALA A 172 -7.21 0.24 33.22
N THR A 173 -6.77 1.42 32.77
CA THR A 173 -7.63 2.53 32.33
C THR A 173 -7.71 2.60 30.82
N TYR A 174 -6.58 2.48 30.13
CA TYR A 174 -6.47 2.75 28.68
C TYR A 174 -6.42 1.48 27.82
N GLY A 175 -6.09 0.32 28.39
CA GLY A 175 -5.74 -0.87 27.61
C GLY A 175 -4.45 -0.69 26.85
N HIS A 176 -4.30 -1.39 25.72
CA HIS A 176 -3.09 -1.31 24.90
C HIS A 176 -3.35 -1.72 23.44
N VAL A 177 -2.49 -1.27 22.53
CA VAL A 177 -2.43 -1.75 21.14
C VAL A 177 -0.99 -1.92 20.68
N GLY A 178 -0.79 -2.83 19.73
CA GLY A 178 0.49 -3.06 19.08
C GLY A 178 0.30 -3.56 17.65
N ILE A 179 1.40 -3.84 16.95
CA ILE A 179 1.37 -4.45 15.62
C ILE A 179 1.88 -5.88 15.68
N VAL A 180 1.19 -6.80 15.01
CA VAL A 180 1.66 -8.17 14.82
C VAL A 180 2.76 -8.16 13.76
N GLU A 181 3.99 -8.40 14.17
CA GLU A 181 5.15 -8.43 13.26
C GLU A 181 5.37 -9.84 12.67
N ASN A 182 4.99 -10.89 13.41
CA ASN A 182 5.14 -12.27 12.98
C ASN A 182 4.04 -13.16 13.56
N VAL A 183 3.62 -14.15 12.78
CA VAL A 183 2.80 -15.28 13.24
C VAL A 183 3.60 -16.56 12.98
N GLY A 184 3.96 -17.26 14.05
CA GLY A 184 4.72 -18.51 14.01
C GLY A 184 3.87 -19.67 13.48
N ALA A 185 4.54 -20.74 13.04
CA ALA A 185 3.86 -21.96 12.59
C ALA A 185 3.09 -22.68 13.71
N ASP A 186 3.48 -22.44 14.97
CA ASP A 186 2.80 -22.89 16.19
C ASP A 186 1.63 -21.97 16.60
N GLY A 187 1.34 -20.93 15.81
CA GLY A 187 0.31 -19.93 16.10
C GLY A 187 0.72 -18.88 17.13
N SER A 188 1.94 -18.93 17.65
CA SER A 188 2.47 -17.84 18.49
C SER A 188 2.62 -16.55 17.67
N ILE A 189 2.52 -15.41 18.32
CA ILE A 189 2.67 -14.11 17.67
C ILE A 189 3.75 -13.28 18.34
N THR A 190 4.48 -12.52 17.54
CA THR A 190 5.44 -11.52 18.03
C THR A 190 4.97 -10.14 17.63
N THR A 191 4.99 -9.21 18.59
CA THR A 191 4.45 -7.86 18.42
C THR A 191 5.57 -6.81 18.36
N SER A 192 5.26 -5.64 17.78
CA SER A 192 5.96 -4.39 18.07
C SER A 192 5.00 -3.42 18.75
N GLU A 193 5.44 -2.87 19.88
CA GLU A 193 4.62 -2.08 20.79
C GLU A 193 5.40 -0.87 21.28
N CYS A 194 4.72 0.18 21.74
CA CYS A 194 5.36 1.32 22.36
C CYS A 194 4.51 1.85 23.52
N GLY A 195 5.09 2.70 24.35
CA GLY A 195 4.40 3.35 25.44
C GLY A 195 5.13 4.62 25.85
N SER A 196 4.46 5.50 26.60
CA SER A 196 4.97 6.82 26.99
C SER A 196 6.41 6.82 27.50
N VAL A 197 6.81 5.77 28.22
CA VAL A 197 8.15 5.63 28.83
C VAL A 197 9.25 5.22 27.85
N TYR A 198 8.90 4.78 26.64
CA TYR A 198 9.85 4.23 25.67
C TYR A 198 10.43 5.26 24.68
N ASN A 199 9.98 6.52 24.74
CA ASN A 199 10.49 7.63 23.93
C ASN A 199 10.54 7.31 22.42
N GLY A 200 9.46 6.73 21.90
CA GLY A 200 9.29 6.37 20.49
C GLY A 200 10.04 5.11 20.05
N LYS A 201 10.71 4.42 20.96
CA LYS A 201 11.39 3.14 20.66
C LYS A 201 10.41 1.99 20.86
N PRO A 202 10.20 1.12 19.86
CA PRO A 202 9.35 -0.03 20.06
C PRO A 202 10.04 -1.08 20.94
N PHE A 203 9.24 -1.82 21.70
CA PHE A 203 9.62 -3.07 22.35
C PHE A 203 8.81 -4.22 21.74
N SER A 204 9.20 -5.46 22.04
CA SER A 204 8.53 -6.64 21.50
C SER A 204 8.06 -7.56 22.62
N ARG A 205 6.90 -8.18 22.42
CA ARG A 205 6.37 -9.26 23.25
C ARG A 205 5.99 -10.44 22.37
N THR A 206 5.98 -11.62 22.96
CA THR A 206 5.50 -12.84 22.30
C THR A 206 4.33 -13.40 23.09
N PHE A 207 3.28 -13.79 22.38
CA PHE A 207 2.08 -14.41 22.93
C PHE A 207 1.91 -15.80 22.33
N THR A 208 1.46 -16.76 23.13
CA THR A 208 1.12 -18.10 22.63
C THR A 208 -0.14 -18.05 21.76
N ALA A 209 -0.40 -19.11 20.99
CA ALA A 209 -1.62 -19.22 20.20
C ALA A 209 -2.89 -19.09 21.07
N GLU A 210 -2.87 -19.67 22.28
CA GLU A 210 -3.99 -19.62 23.22
C GLU A 210 -4.23 -18.20 23.76
N GLN A 211 -3.16 -17.44 23.97
CA GLN A 211 -3.25 -16.04 24.38
C GLN A 211 -3.73 -15.15 23.23
N ALA A 212 -3.21 -15.38 22.03
CA ALA A 212 -3.61 -14.66 20.83
C ALA A 212 -5.11 -14.84 20.52
N ALA A 213 -5.64 -16.05 20.70
CA ALA A 213 -7.06 -16.34 20.49
C ALA A 213 -8.01 -15.56 21.44
N GLN A 214 -7.49 -14.98 22.53
CA GLN A 214 -8.25 -14.14 23.47
C GLN A 214 -8.14 -12.65 23.17
N LEU A 215 -7.41 -12.26 22.13
CA LEU A 215 -7.17 -10.88 21.72
C LEU A 215 -7.90 -10.59 20.41
N GLN A 216 -8.18 -9.31 20.17
CA GLN A 216 -8.83 -8.86 18.95
C GLN A 216 -7.79 -8.28 17.99
N PHE A 217 -7.95 -8.56 16.71
CA PHE A 217 -7.06 -8.12 15.65
C PHE A 217 -7.83 -7.31 14.63
N ILE A 218 -7.29 -6.16 14.27
CA ILE A 218 -7.80 -5.32 13.18
C ILE A 218 -6.96 -5.62 11.96
N HIS A 219 -7.58 -5.94 10.83
CA HIS A 219 -6.90 -6.37 9.61
C HIS A 219 -6.66 -5.22 8.64
N TYR A 220 -7.68 -4.70 7.99
CA TYR A 220 -7.65 -3.53 7.10
C TYR A 220 -9.06 -3.30 6.59
#